data_AF-A0A9P5Y9H0-F1
#
_entry.id   AF-A0A9P5Y9H0-F1
#
_cell.length_a   1.000
_cell.length_b   1.000
_cell.length_c   1.000
_cell.angle_alpha   90.00
_cell.angle_beta   90.00
_cell.angle_gamma   90.00
#
_symmetry.space_group_name_H-M   'P 1'
#
loop_
_entity.id
_entity.type
_entity.pdbx_description
1 polymer ?
#
loop_
_entity_poly.entity_id
_entity_poly.type
_entity_poly.pdbx_seq_one_letter_code
_entity_poly.pdbx_strand_id
1 'polypeptide(L)'
;MEHEVSGSLNSPFWVELPYADVHLSMTPDVLHQLYQEHLIGWCQKAMSSEELDHHIQALPPAMGLHHFKNGITALSQVSGSERKHMAKILLGCVAGAMPSKAVKAVRA
;
A
#
# COMPACT_ATOMS: atom_id res chain seq x y z
N MET A 1 -37.37 -7.94 5.52
CA MET A 1 -35.97 -8.42 5.44
C MET A 1 -35.18 -7.26 4.91
N GLU A 2 -34.53 -6.57 5.83
CA GLU A 2 -33.89 -5.27 5.69
C GLU A 2 -32.46 -5.52 5.22
N HIS A 3 -32.08 -5.04 4.04
CA HIS A 3 -30.68 -4.91 3.68
C HIS A 3 -30.49 -3.51 3.09
N GLU A 4 -30.18 -2.59 4.00
CA GLU A 4 -29.69 -1.25 3.74
C GLU A 4 -28.39 -1.32 2.93
N VAL A 5 -28.40 -0.79 1.71
CA VAL A 5 -27.19 -0.30 1.02
C VAL A 5 -27.06 1.22 1.27
N SER A 6 -27.54 1.67 2.44
CA SER A 6 -28.59 2.70 2.58
C SER A 6 -29.75 2.44 1.61
N GLY A 7 -30.97 2.26 2.11
CA GLY A 7 -32.13 1.77 1.34
C GLY A 7 -32.66 2.66 0.20
N SER A 8 -31.85 3.52 -0.44
CA SER A 8 -32.34 4.54 -1.37
C SER A 8 -31.76 4.56 -2.79
N LEU A 9 -30.69 3.82 -3.13
CA LEU A 9 -30.28 3.68 -4.55
C LEU A 9 -30.19 2.21 -4.98
N ASN A 10 -31.31 1.70 -5.50
CA ASN A 10 -31.42 0.37 -6.09
C ASN A 10 -30.87 0.29 -7.52
N SER A 11 -30.31 1.38 -8.04
CA SER A 11 -29.81 1.45 -9.42
C SER A 11 -28.56 2.32 -9.50
N PRO A 12 -27.37 1.75 -9.80
CA PRO A 12 -26.18 2.54 -10.00
C PRO A 12 -26.32 3.46 -11.23
N PHE A 13 -25.65 4.62 -11.24
CA PHE A 13 -25.78 5.60 -12.32
C PHE A 13 -25.37 5.07 -13.70
N TRP A 14 -24.54 4.02 -13.72
CA TRP A 14 -24.03 3.39 -14.94
C TRP A 14 -24.92 2.25 -15.47
N VAL A 15 -26.08 1.98 -14.87
CA VAL A 15 -26.97 0.90 -15.31
C VAL A 15 -27.43 1.05 -16.77
N GLU A 16 -27.61 2.30 -17.21
CA GLU A 16 -28.06 2.66 -18.57
C GLU A 16 -26.89 2.79 -19.57
N LEU A 17 -25.68 2.35 -19.19
CA LEU A 17 -24.48 2.39 -20.04
C LEU A 17 -24.09 0.96 -20.45
N PRO A 18 -24.85 0.28 -21.33
CA PRO A 18 -24.67 -1.15 -21.64
C PRO A 18 -23.35 -1.49 -22.33
N TYR A 19 -22.63 -0.48 -22.85
CA TYR A 19 -21.34 -0.63 -23.51
C TYR A 19 -20.16 -0.08 -22.70
N ALA A 20 -20.41 0.43 -21.49
CA ALA A 20 -19.37 0.92 -20.60
C ALA A 20 -19.08 -0.10 -19.50
N ASP A 21 -17.88 -0.66 -19.51
CA ASP A 21 -17.38 -1.40 -18.34
C ASP A 21 -16.81 -0.38 -17.35
N VAL A 22 -17.56 -0.12 -16.27
CA VAL A 22 -17.15 0.81 -15.22
C VAL A 22 -15.84 0.39 -14.56
N HIS A 23 -15.54 -0.91 -14.52
CA HIS A 23 -14.30 -1.43 -13.93
C HIS A 23 -13.07 -1.04 -14.77
N LEU A 24 -13.23 -0.89 -16.08
CA LEU A 24 -12.17 -0.38 -16.97
C LEU A 24 -11.98 1.13 -16.86
N SER A 25 -12.99 1.85 -16.38
CA SER A 25 -12.98 3.31 -16.24
C SER A 25 -12.44 3.76 -14.88
N MET A 26 -12.42 2.85 -13.91
CA MET A 26 -11.81 3.05 -12.61
C MET A 26 -10.35 2.61 -12.68
N THR A 27 -9.44 3.57 -12.76
CA THR A 27 -8.02 3.27 -12.54
C THR A 27 -7.88 2.66 -11.14
N PRO A 28 -7.32 1.44 -10.99
CA PRO A 28 -7.13 0.86 -9.67
C PRO A 28 -6.35 1.85 -8.81
N ASP A 29 -6.81 2.10 -7.59
CA ASP A 29 -6.06 2.89 -6.63
C ASP A 29 -4.88 2.04 -6.15
N VAL A 30 -3.85 1.98 -6.97
CA VAL A 30 -2.63 1.18 -6.72
C VAL A 30 -1.99 1.58 -5.39
N LEU A 31 -2.08 2.87 -5.02
CA LEU A 31 -1.50 3.36 -3.78
C LEU A 31 -2.29 2.88 -2.56
N HIS A 32 -3.62 2.93 -2.59
CA HIS A 32 -4.43 2.50 -1.45
C HIS A 32 -4.60 0.97 -1.39
N GLN A 33 -4.92 0.32 -2.52
CA GLN A 33 -5.29 -1.10 -2.52
C GLN A 33 -4.07 -2.02 -2.56
N LEU A 34 -3.12 -1.79 -3.46
CA LEU A 34 -1.98 -2.70 -3.62
C LEU A 34 -0.89 -2.42 -2.58
N TYR A 35 -0.54 -1.15 -2.40
CA TYR A 35 0.59 -0.77 -1.56
C TYR A 35 0.31 -0.92 -0.07
N GLN A 36 -0.89 -0.50 0.35
CA GLN A 36 -1.24 -0.34 1.76
C GLN A 36 -1.79 -1.62 2.40
N GLU A 37 -2.74 -2.29 1.75
CA GLU A 37 -3.38 -3.49 2.30
C GLU A 37 -2.50 -4.74 2.17
N HIS A 38 -1.61 -4.78 1.17
CA HIS A 38 -0.97 -6.02 0.77
C HIS A 38 0.54 -5.96 0.83
N LEU A 39 1.18 -4.99 0.15
CA LEU A 39 2.64 -5.07 -0.04
C LEU A 39 3.43 -4.92 1.26
N ILE A 40 3.14 -3.89 2.07
CA ILE A 40 3.80 -3.70 3.36
C ILE A 40 3.52 -4.88 4.29
N GLY A 41 2.26 -5.34 4.36
CA GLY A 41 1.87 -6.48 5.17
C GLY A 41 2.55 -7.79 4.74
N TRP A 42 2.78 -8.00 3.43
CA TRP A 42 3.54 -9.14 2.93
C TRP A 42 5.02 -9.05 3.29
N CYS A 43 5.63 -7.87 3.20
CA CYS A 43 7.01 -7.66 3.62
C CYS A 43 7.16 -7.93 5.12
N GLN A 44 6.27 -7.38 5.96
CA GLN A 44 6.24 -7.64 7.40
C GLN A 44 6.07 -9.13 7.71
N LYS A 45 5.24 -9.87 6.97
CA LYS A 45 5.12 -11.32 7.14
C LYS A 45 6.35 -12.09 6.69
N ALA A 46 7.04 -11.61 5.66
CA ALA A 46 8.19 -12.29 5.07
C ALA A 46 9.48 -12.11 5.89
N MET A 47 9.70 -10.94 6.50
CA MET A 47 10.92 -10.62 7.22
C MET A 47 10.74 -10.26 8.70
N SER A 48 9.50 -10.25 9.21
CA SER A 48 9.06 -9.64 10.49
C SER A 48 8.89 -8.11 10.43
N SER A 49 8.01 -7.58 11.27
CA SER A 49 7.80 -6.13 11.40
C SER A 49 9.00 -5.44 12.04
N GLU A 50 9.65 -6.12 12.99
CA GLU A 50 10.81 -5.64 13.73
C GLU A 50 12.02 -5.47 12.81
N GLU A 51 12.28 -6.45 11.94
CA GLU A 51 13.37 -6.37 10.97
C GLU A 51 13.11 -5.31 9.91
N LEU A 52 11.86 -5.18 9.44
CA LEU A 52 11.50 -4.13 8.49
C LEU A 52 11.71 -2.75 9.10
N ASP A 53 11.29 -2.54 10.36
CA ASP A 53 11.52 -1.27 11.06
C ASP A 53 13.01 -1.01 11.29
N HIS A 54 13.82 -2.02 11.61
CA HIS A 54 15.26 -1.88 11.71
C HIS A 54 15.86 -1.40 10.38
N HIS A 55 15.48 -2.03 9.26
CA HIS A 55 15.94 -1.64 7.93
C HIS A 55 15.54 -0.21 7.59
N ILE A 56 14.32 0.20 7.93
CA ILE A 56 13.82 1.57 7.72
C ILE A 56 14.62 2.59 8.55
N GLN A 57 14.93 2.26 9.81
CA GLN A 57 15.70 3.12 10.71
C GLN A 57 17.17 3.24 10.27
N ALA A 58 17.74 2.18 9.70
CA ALA A 58 19.11 2.16 9.21
C ALA A 58 19.31 2.95 7.90
N LEU A 59 18.24 3.37 7.22
CA LEU A 59 18.37 4.14 5.98
C LEU A 59 19.04 5.50 6.24
N PRO A 60 20.06 5.86 5.43
CA PRO A 60 20.69 7.16 5.54
C PRO A 60 19.69 8.27 5.16
N PRO A 61 19.79 9.46 5.79
CA PRO A 61 19.04 10.62 5.35
C PRO A 61 19.32 10.94 3.88
N ALA A 62 18.27 11.20 3.11
CA ALA A 62 18.37 11.47 1.68
C ALA A 62 17.37 12.57 1.27
N MET A 63 17.75 13.37 0.28
CA MET A 63 16.93 14.48 -0.20
C MET A 63 15.59 13.97 -0.76
N GLY A 64 14.48 14.54 -0.29
CA GLY A 64 13.13 14.16 -0.76
C GLY A 64 12.59 12.83 -0.22
N LEU A 65 13.30 12.23 0.75
CA LEU A 65 12.84 11.07 1.52
C LEU A 65 12.53 11.49 2.97
N HIS A 66 11.46 10.90 3.52
CA HIS A 66 11.13 11.05 4.93
C HIS A 66 11.85 9.96 5.72
N HIS A 67 12.48 10.35 6.83
CA HIS A 67 13.19 9.43 7.70
C HIS A 67 12.31 9.02 8.88
N PHE A 68 12.01 7.71 8.98
CA PHE A 68 11.15 7.15 10.01
C PHE A 68 11.99 6.63 11.19
N LYS A 69 12.36 7.55 12.10
CA LYS A 69 13.28 7.27 13.23
C LYS A 69 12.83 6.12 14.14
N ASN A 70 11.52 5.90 14.25
CA ASN A 70 10.93 4.87 15.10
C ASN A 70 10.33 3.71 14.28
N GLY A 71 10.70 3.60 13.00
CA GLY A 71 10.04 2.69 12.07
C GLY A 71 8.65 3.17 11.65
N ILE A 72 7.94 2.32 10.91
CA ILE A 72 6.58 2.56 10.43
C ILE A 72 5.53 1.92 11.33
N THR A 73 5.88 0.88 12.11
CA THR A 73 4.94 0.22 13.02
C THR A 73 4.51 1.12 14.18
N ALA A 74 5.33 2.13 14.51
CA ALA A 74 4.99 3.13 15.52
C ALA A 74 3.90 4.14 15.08
N LEU A 75 3.52 4.17 13.80
CA LEU A 75 2.50 5.08 13.29
C LEU A 75 1.09 4.55 13.57
N SER A 76 0.35 5.22 14.47
CA SER A 76 -1.05 4.88 14.77
C SER A 76 -2.02 5.28 13.66
N GLN A 77 -1.64 6.27 12.85
CA GLN A 77 -2.37 6.76 11.68
C GLN A 77 -1.35 7.10 10.60
N VAL A 78 -1.58 6.63 9.38
CA VAL A 78 -0.67 6.88 8.24
C VAL A 78 -1.36 7.81 7.24
N SER A 79 -0.83 9.02 7.11
CA SER A 79 -1.25 10.03 6.14
C SER A 79 -0.88 9.66 4.70
N GLY A 80 -1.50 10.31 3.72
CA GLY A 80 -1.19 10.08 2.31
C GLY A 80 0.24 10.44 1.92
N SER A 81 0.85 11.44 2.57
CA SER A 81 2.27 11.80 2.36
C SER A 81 3.22 10.77 2.96
N GLU A 82 2.92 10.23 4.14
CA GLU A 82 3.69 9.13 4.74
C GLU A 82 3.66 7.88 3.86
N ARG A 83 2.48 7.50 3.33
CA ARG A 83 2.35 6.38 2.39
C ARG A 83 3.27 6.54 1.18
N LYS A 84 3.31 7.73 0.59
CA LYS A 84 4.20 8.04 -0.54
C LYS A 84 5.67 7.89 -0.16
N HIS A 85 6.07 8.26 1.06
CA HIS A 85 7.45 8.11 1.50
C HIS A 85 7.81 6.67 1.83
N MET A 86 6.92 5.92 2.52
CA MET A 86 7.06 4.48 2.72
C MET A 86 7.22 3.77 1.37
N ALA A 87 6.51 4.25 0.34
CA ALA A 87 6.61 3.68 -0.99
C ALA A 87 7.99 3.81 -1.63
N LYS A 88 8.62 4.97 -1.47
CA LYS A 88 9.95 5.25 -2.01
C LYS A 88 11.06 4.42 -1.35
N ILE A 89 10.88 4.05 -0.09
CA ILE A 89 11.94 3.40 0.70
C ILE A 89 11.84 1.87 0.75
N LEU A 90 10.65 1.30 0.56
CA LEU A 90 10.40 -0.14 0.79
C LEU A 90 11.33 -1.05 -0.03
N LEU A 91 11.57 -0.73 -1.30
CA LEU A 91 12.46 -1.54 -2.15
C LEU A 91 13.88 -1.62 -1.57
N GLY A 92 14.39 -0.50 -1.04
CA GLY A 92 15.69 -0.45 -0.39
C GLY A 92 15.71 -1.27 0.89
N CYS A 93 14.61 -1.28 1.65
CA CYS A 93 14.50 -2.07 2.88
C CYS A 93 14.45 -3.58 2.61
N VAL A 94 13.80 -4.04 1.54
CA VAL A 94 13.70 -5.49 1.27
C VAL A 94 14.88 -6.04 0.47
N ALA A 95 15.68 -5.17 -0.16
CA ALA A 95 16.82 -5.58 -0.97
C ALA A 95 17.87 -6.30 -0.11
N GLY A 96 18.16 -7.56 -0.46
CA GLY A 96 19.14 -8.39 0.25
C GLY A 96 18.61 -9.10 1.50
N ALA A 97 17.41 -8.75 1.97
CA ALA A 97 16.78 -9.36 3.15
C ALA A 97 15.73 -10.43 2.80
N MET A 98 15.19 -10.37 1.58
CA MET A 98 14.17 -11.31 1.09
C MET A 98 14.68 -12.09 -0.13
N PRO A 99 14.10 -13.27 -0.43
CA PRO A 99 14.43 -14.02 -1.65
C PRO A 99 14.27 -13.14 -2.90
N SER A 100 15.14 -13.34 -3.90
CA SER A 100 15.18 -12.51 -5.11
C SER A 100 13.84 -12.44 -5.86
N LYS A 101 13.02 -13.50 -5.80
CA LYS A 101 11.66 -13.51 -6.36
C LYS A 101 10.72 -12.55 -5.63
N ALA A 102 10.83 -12.46 -4.31
CA ALA A 102 10.01 -11.58 -3.48
C ALA A 102 10.42 -10.11 -3.69
N VAL A 103 11.73 -9.83 -3.75
CA VAL A 103 12.23 -8.49 -4.09
C VAL A 103 11.77 -8.05 -5.49
N LYS A 104 11.75 -8.97 -6.47
CA LYS A 104 11.19 -8.69 -7.81
C LYS A 104 9.70 -8.38 -7.77
N ALA A 105 8.92 -9.04 -6.91
CA ALA A 105 7.50 -8.77 -6.74
C ALA A 105 7.24 -7.39 -6.12
N VAL A 106 8.10 -6.93 -5.20
CA VAL A 106 8.01 -5.58 -4.62
C VAL A 106 8.35 -4.47 -5.62
N ARG A 107 9.19 -4.78 -6.62
CA ARG A 107 9.58 -3.83 -7.68
C ARG A 107 8.55 -3.70 -8.81
N ALA A 108 7.80 -4.77 -9.07
CA ALA A 108 6.93 -4.92 -10.25
C ALA A 108 5.68 -4.01 -10.14
#